data_AF-A0A2U1PUR3-F1
#
_entry.id   AF-A0A2U1PUR3-F1
#
_cell.length_a   1.000
_cell.length_b   1.000
_cell.length_c   1.000
_cell.angle_alpha   90.00
_cell.angle_beta   90.00
_cell.angle_gamma   90.00
#
_symmetry.space_group_name_H-M   'P 1'
#
loop_
_entity.id
_entity.type
_entity.pdbx_description
1 polymer ?
#
loop_
_entity_poly.entity_id
_entity_poly.type
_entity_poly.pdbx_seq_one_letter_code
_entity_poly.pdbx_strand_id
1 'polypeptide(L)'
;MDHVDEKVVQYMWGSESFRYAQVDAIGSSGGFITIWDNSWFFNTSALGEEGLLAVVGSWKGKEGLVAFINVYAPQDLAIKSSL
;
A
#
# COMPACT_ATOMS: atom_id res chain seq x y z
N MET A 1 -5.34 8.33 15.15
CA MET A 1 -6.21 8.95 14.13
C MET A 1 -5.20 9.34 13.06
N ASP A 2 -4.84 8.42 12.17
CA ASP A 2 -5.64 8.08 10.98
C ASP A 2 -5.43 6.62 10.52
N HIS A 3 -6.25 5.71 11.06
CA HIS A 3 -6.39 4.34 10.54
C HIS A 3 -7.66 4.30 9.68
N VAL A 4 -7.57 3.81 8.44
CA VAL A 4 -8.75 3.71 7.56
C VAL A 4 -9.50 2.43 7.87
N ASP A 5 -10.77 2.55 8.26
CA ASP A 5 -11.64 1.42 8.53
C ASP A 5 -11.96 0.64 7.25
N GLU A 6 -12.07 -0.69 7.36
CA GLU A 6 -12.42 -1.58 6.23
C GLU A 6 -13.69 -1.16 5.50
N LYS A 7 -14.70 -0.62 6.19
CA LYS A 7 -15.93 -0.12 5.57
C LYS A 7 -15.69 1.05 4.63
N VAL A 8 -14.74 1.92 4.96
CA VAL A 8 -14.35 3.04 4.09
C VAL A 8 -13.62 2.51 2.88
N VAL A 9 -12.73 1.54 3.08
CA VAL A 9 -12.00 0.87 1.97
C VAL A 9 -12.97 0.16 1.03
N GLN A 10 -13.94 -0.58 1.57
CA GLN A 10 -14.99 -1.26 0.82
C GLN A 10 -15.82 -0.25 0.01
N TYR A 11 -16.21 0.87 0.63
CA TYR A 11 -16.95 1.93 -0.04
C TYR A 11 -16.14 2.55 -1.18
N MET A 12 -14.84 2.81 -0.99
CA MET A 12 -13.94 3.34 -2.03
C MET A 12 -13.72 2.35 -3.19
N TRP A 13 -13.60 1.07 -2.88
CA TRP A 13 -13.36 0.02 -3.88
C TRP A 13 -14.62 -0.36 -4.66
N GLY A 14 -15.79 -0.35 -4.01
CA GLY A 14 -17.08 -0.66 -4.63
C GLY A 14 -17.40 -2.16 -4.75
N SER A 15 -16.69 -3.03 -4.02
CA SER A 15 -16.91 -4.48 -3.99
C SER A 15 -16.53 -5.06 -2.63
N GLU A 16 -17.13 -6.19 -2.24
CA GLU A 16 -16.76 -6.93 -1.03
C GLU A 16 -15.56 -7.87 -1.25
N SER A 17 -15.25 -8.19 -2.51
CA SER A 17 -14.14 -9.07 -2.87
C SER A 17 -12.85 -8.28 -3.03
N PHE A 18 -12.33 -7.78 -1.92
CA PHE A 18 -11.06 -7.06 -1.89
C PHE A 18 -10.20 -7.46 -0.69
N ARG A 19 -8.93 -7.09 -0.80
CA ARG A 19 -8.00 -7.01 0.32
C ARG A 19 -7.27 -5.69 0.23
N TYR A 20 -6.70 -5.27 1.34
CA TYR A 20 -5.96 -4.04 1.41
C TYR A 20 -4.83 -4.15 2.44
N ALA A 21 -3.84 -3.27 2.29
CA ALA A 21 -2.81 -3.02 3.28
C ALA A 21 -2.65 -1.50 3.42
N GLN A 22 -2.34 -1.04 4.61
CA GLN A 22 -2.16 0.38 4.90
C GLN A 22 -0.98 0.63 5.82
N VAL A 23 -0.42 1.83 5.71
CA VAL A 23 0.50 2.43 6.67
C VAL A 23 -0.13 3.74 7.12
N ASP A 24 -0.33 3.88 8.42
CA ASP A 24 -0.90 5.09 9.01
C ASP A 24 0.01 6.31 8.71
N ALA A 25 -0.58 7.50 8.66
CA ALA A 25 0.19 8.73 8.51
C ALA A 25 1.12 8.94 9.72
N ILE A 26 2.38 9.29 9.46
CA ILE A 26 3.37 9.63 10.50
C ILE A 26 3.77 11.09 10.30
N GLY A 27 3.41 11.95 11.26
CA GLY A 27 3.71 13.38 11.17
C GLY A 27 2.98 14.08 10.03
N SER A 28 3.71 14.77 9.15
CA SER A 28 3.16 15.42 7.94
C SER A 28 3.18 14.51 6.70
N SER A 29 3.79 13.34 6.81
CA SER A 29 3.80 12.31 5.78
C SER A 29 2.40 11.71 5.74
N GLY A 30 1.65 11.89 4.65
CA GLY A 30 0.38 11.20 4.47
C GLY A 30 0.56 9.68 4.60
N GLY A 31 -0.52 8.96 4.90
CA GLY A 31 -0.51 7.49 4.95
C GLY A 31 -0.54 6.85 3.56
N PHE A 32 -0.25 5.56 3.49
CA PHE A 32 -0.40 4.77 2.26
C PHE A 32 -1.54 3.76 2.39
N ILE A 33 -2.21 3.51 1.27
CA ILE A 33 -3.12 2.37 1.14
C ILE A 33 -2.94 1.71 -0.22
N THR A 34 -2.85 0.38 -0.23
CA THR A 34 -2.95 -0.45 -1.43
C THR A 34 -4.20 -1.28 -1.33
N ILE A 35 -5.06 -1.25 -2.35
CA ILE A 35 -6.30 -2.02 -2.42
C ILE A 35 -6.25 -2.88 -3.68
N TRP A 36 -6.69 -4.13 -3.61
CA TRP A 36 -6.70 -5.03 -4.76
C TRP A 36 -7.86 -6.02 -4.74
N ASP A 37 -8.19 -6.55 -5.92
CA ASP A 37 -9.13 -7.65 -6.09
C ASP A 37 -8.48 -8.99 -5.69
N ASN A 38 -9.06 -9.65 -4.69
CA ASN A 38 -8.55 -10.91 -4.15
C ASN A 38 -8.67 -12.10 -5.14
N SER A 39 -9.42 -11.96 -6.23
CA SER A 39 -9.51 -12.96 -7.30
C SER A 39 -8.34 -12.90 -8.30
N TRP A 40 -7.62 -11.76 -8.32
CA TRP A 40 -6.46 -11.54 -9.19
C TRP A 40 -5.15 -11.57 -8.45
N PHE A 41 -5.11 -11.03 -7.23
CA PHE A 41 -3.90 -10.98 -6.40
C PHE A 41 -4.20 -11.58 -5.02
N PHE A 42 -3.56 -12.70 -4.72
CA PHE A 42 -3.91 -13.57 -3.59
C PHE A 42 -2.64 -14.13 -2.92
N ASN A 43 -2.80 -14.79 -1.77
CA ASN A 43 -1.68 -15.24 -0.94
C ASN A 43 -0.68 -14.11 -0.64
N THR A 44 -1.23 -12.94 -0.32
CA THR A 44 -0.47 -11.71 -0.16
C THR A 44 0.07 -11.56 1.26
N SER A 45 1.30 -11.09 1.38
CA SER A 45 1.91 -10.56 2.61
C SER A 45 2.24 -9.09 2.41
N ALA A 46 2.16 -8.29 3.47
CA ALA A 46 2.45 -6.86 3.42
C ALA A 46 3.52 -6.47 4.44
N LEU A 47 4.37 -5.53 4.04
CA LEU A 47 5.35 -4.85 4.88
C LEU A 47 5.13 -3.34 4.72
N GLY A 48 4.99 -2.64 5.83
CA GLY A 48 4.77 -1.20 5.84
C GLY A 48 5.69 -0.50 6.82
N GLU A 49 6.37 0.55 6.36
CA GLU A 49 7.27 1.40 7.13
C GLU A 49 7.07 2.88 6.70
N GLU A 50 7.70 3.82 7.39
CA GLU A 50 7.63 5.23 7.00
C GLU A 50 8.14 5.42 5.56
N GLY A 51 7.30 6.00 4.70
CA GLY A 51 7.64 6.24 3.28
C GLY A 51 7.54 4.99 2.38
N LEU A 52 7.13 3.82 2.89
CA LEU A 52 7.08 2.57 2.13
C LEU A 52 5.87 1.68 2.48
N LEU A 53 5.18 1.18 1.45
CA LEU A 53 4.24 0.07 1.59
C LEU A 53 4.46 -0.95 0.48
N ALA A 54 4.89 -2.16 0.85
CA ALA A 54 5.09 -3.28 -0.07
C ALA A 54 4.05 -4.38 0.18
N VAL A 55 3.44 -4.89 -0.88
CA VAL A 55 2.55 -6.06 -0.85
C VAL A 55 3.06 -7.08 -1.86
N VAL A 56 3.37 -8.29 -1.40
CA VAL A 56 3.92 -9.38 -2.22
C VAL A 56 2.95 -10.55 -2.22
N GLY A 57 2.67 -11.15 -3.37
CA GLY A 57 1.76 -12.28 -3.47
C GLY A 57 1.76 -12.95 -4.84
N SER A 58 0.80 -13.84 -5.05
CA SER A 58 0.57 -14.51 -6.33
C SER A 58 -0.39 -13.71 -7.20
N TRP A 59 -0.04 -13.54 -8.48
CA TRP A 59 -0.92 -12.91 -9.46
C TRP A 59 -1.49 -13.94 -10.43
N LYS A 60 -2.80 -13.93 -10.63
CA LYS A 60 -3.50 -14.85 -11.53
C LYS A 60 -2.97 -14.74 -12.95
N GLY A 61 -2.43 -15.84 -13.47
CA GLY A 61 -1.87 -15.90 -14.83
C GLY A 61 -0.43 -15.40 -14.95
N LYS A 62 0.27 -15.18 -13.84
CA LYS A 62 1.72 -14.93 -13.80
C LYS A 62 2.40 -16.04 -13.01
N GLU A 63 3.50 -16.55 -13.55
CA GLU A 63 4.41 -17.40 -12.77
C GLU A 63 5.28 -16.54 -11.85
N GLY A 64 5.54 -17.05 -10.66
CA GLY A 64 6.33 -16.35 -9.63
C GLY A 64 5.51 -15.38 -8.77
N LEU A 65 6.21 -14.72 -7.86
CA LEU A 65 5.63 -13.70 -6.97
C LEU A 65 5.64 -12.33 -7.65
N VAL A 66 4.57 -11.56 -7.42
CA VAL A 66 4.43 -10.17 -7.84
C VAL A 66 4.42 -9.29 -6.59
N ALA A 67 5.14 -8.17 -6.66
CA ALA A 67 5.21 -7.17 -5.62
C ALA A 67 4.64 -5.83 -6.11
N PHE A 68 3.74 -5.23 -5.34
CA PHE A 68 3.33 -3.84 -5.47
C PHE A 68 4.01 -3.03 -4.38
N ILE A 69 4.76 -2.00 -4.75
CA ILE A 69 5.55 -1.20 -3.81
C ILE A 69 5.21 0.28 -4.03
N ASN A 70 4.59 0.89 -3.02
CA ASN A 70 4.42 2.33 -2.95
C ASN A 70 5.60 2.92 -2.19
N VAL A 71 6.28 3.88 -2.79
CA VAL A 71 7.40 4.60 -2.18
C VAL A 71 7.08 6.08 -2.21
N TYR A 72 7.15 6.73 -1.06
CA TYR A 72 7.14 8.19 -0.96
C TYR A 72 8.54 8.62 -0.58
N ALA A 73 9.24 9.25 -1.53
CA ALA A 73 10.51 9.86 -1.25
C ALA A 73 10.28 11.11 -0.38
N PRO A 74 11.00 11.27 0.75
CA PRO A 74 10.89 12.49 1.55
C PRO A 74 11.26 13.69 0.69
N GLN A 75 10.39 14.69 0.65
CA GLN A 75 10.65 15.95 -0.03
C GLN A 75 11.51 16.87 0.86
N ASP A 76 12.67 16.38 1.29
CA ASP A 76 13.58 17.17 2.11
C ASP A 76 14.50 18.02 1.21
N LEU A 77 14.30 19.34 1.23
CA LEU A 77 15.14 20.28 0.50
C LEU A 77 16.60 20.23 0.98
N ALA A 78 16.84 19.78 2.22
CA ALA A 78 18.18 19.62 2.76
C ALA A 78 18.97 18.54 1.99
N ILE A 79 18.36 17.41 1.65
CA ILE A 79 19.00 16.33 0.88
C ILE A 79 19.25 16.75 -0.57
N LYS A 80 18.37 17.59 -1.13
CA LYS A 80 18.50 18.11 -2.50
C LYS A 80 19.63 19.14 -2.66
N SER A 81 20.05 19.81 -1.58
CA SER A 81 21.17 20.76 -1.58
C SER A 81 22.56 20.12 -1.44
N SER A 82 22.62 18.81 -1.18
CA SER A 82 23.87 18.05 -1.00
C SER A 82 24.19 17.10 -2.16
N LEU A 83 23.53 17.24 -3.31
CA LEU A 83 23.83 16.55 -4.57
C LEU A 83 24.41 17.50 -5.61
#